data_AF-A0A328EGI0-F1
#
_entry.id   AF-A0A328EGI0-F1
#
_cell.length_a   1.000
_cell.length_b   1.000
_cell.length_c   1.000
_cell.angle_alpha   90.00
_cell.angle_beta   90.00
_cell.angle_gamma   90.00
#
_symmetry.space_group_name_H-M   'P 1'
#
loop_
_entity.id
_entity.type
_entity.pdbx_description
1 polymer ?
#
loop_
_entity_poly.entity_id
_entity_poly.type
_entity_poly.pdbx_seq_one_letter_code
_entity_poly.pdbx_strand_id
1 'polypeptide(L)'
;MNESMKFSNSLTKTNTLLEKIATTCDALISALEYTTEAACQYGGGILHHFESEYVDVVVSTLLQLKAHIARLAKELDNGLIQSTKDLLLLVEGMQDIQDKLTMLLRENGNLRSNFAFGFEEIRSSIQELKENIVLL
;
A
#
# COMPACT_ATOMS: atom_id res chain seq x y z
N MET A 1 0.02 -33.36 11.62
CA MET A 1 0.50 -32.35 10.64
C MET A 1 0.71 -31.06 11.41
N ASN A 2 1.98 -30.65 11.48
CA ASN A 2 2.57 -29.81 12.53
C ASN A 2 2.18 -28.32 12.46
N GLU A 3 1.91 -27.71 13.61
CA GLU A 3 1.71 -26.25 13.77
C GLU A 3 2.86 -25.43 13.16
N SER A 4 4.09 -25.94 13.23
CA SER A 4 5.27 -25.32 12.60
C SER A 4 5.16 -25.19 11.06
N MET A 5 4.54 -26.15 10.36
CA MET A 5 4.29 -26.04 8.91
C MET A 5 3.17 -25.03 8.59
N LYS A 6 2.18 -24.88 9.47
CA LYS A 6 1.13 -23.86 9.30
C LYS A 6 1.72 -22.46 9.43
N PHE A 7 2.55 -22.25 10.45
CA PHE A 7 3.25 -20.98 10.68
C PHE A 7 4.14 -20.59 9.49
N SER A 8 4.98 -21.52 8.99
CA SER A 8 5.84 -21.25 7.83
C SER A 8 5.07 -20.93 6.55
N ASN A 9 3.96 -21.64 6.26
CA ASN A 9 3.16 -21.36 5.08
C ASN A 9 2.44 -20.00 5.16
N SER A 10 1.94 -19.64 6.33
CA SER A 10 1.31 -18.34 6.57
C SER A 10 2.32 -17.20 6.53
N LEU A 11 3.56 -17.42 6.97
CA LEU A 11 4.66 -16.44 6.83
C LEU A 11 5.00 -16.20 5.35
N THR A 12 5.10 -17.26 4.54
CA THR A 12 5.32 -17.14 3.09
C THR A 12 4.21 -16.33 2.43
N LYS A 13 2.94 -16.60 2.75
CA LYS A 13 1.80 -15.83 2.24
C LYS A 13 1.85 -14.36 2.66
N THR A 14 2.21 -14.10 3.92
CA THR A 14 2.39 -12.75 4.47
C THR A 14 3.42 -11.99 3.64
N ASN A 15 4.59 -12.59 3.38
CA ASN A 15 5.63 -11.97 2.55
C ASN A 15 5.16 -11.70 1.11
N THR A 16 4.45 -12.64 0.47
CA THR A 16 3.88 -12.42 -0.87
C THR A 16 2.88 -11.27 -0.91
N LEU A 17 2.02 -11.13 0.12
CA LEU A 17 1.08 -10.03 0.21
C LEU A 17 1.80 -8.69 0.42
N LEU A 18 2.85 -8.65 1.23
CA LEU A 18 3.68 -7.46 1.43
C LEU A 18 4.36 -7.03 0.12
N GLU A 19 4.94 -7.97 -0.64
CA GLU A 19 5.53 -7.70 -1.96
C GLU A 19 4.49 -7.18 -2.95
N LYS A 20 3.29 -7.75 -2.96
CA LYS A 20 2.18 -7.30 -3.80
C LYS A 20 1.82 -5.84 -3.49
N ILE A 21 1.62 -5.51 -2.20
CA ILE A 21 1.28 -4.14 -1.80
C ILE A 21 2.39 -3.16 -2.21
N ALA A 22 3.66 -3.52 -2.02
CA ALA A 22 4.80 -2.69 -2.41
C ALA A 22 4.83 -2.45 -3.93
N THR A 23 4.59 -3.48 -4.73
CA THR A 23 4.56 -3.39 -6.20
C THR A 23 3.40 -2.51 -6.68
N THR A 24 2.21 -2.64 -6.08
CA THR A 24 1.07 -1.79 -6.40
C THR A 24 1.34 -0.32 -6.03
N CYS A 25 2.04 -0.06 -4.92
CA CYS A 25 2.47 1.31 -4.57
C CYS A 25 3.42 1.89 -5.63
N ASP A 26 4.40 1.11 -6.09
CA ASP A 26 5.35 1.56 -7.12
C ASP A 26 4.67 1.84 -8.46
N ALA A 27 3.72 1.01 -8.86
CA ALA A 27 2.92 1.22 -10.07
C ALA A 27 2.07 2.51 -9.97
N LEU A 28 1.46 2.76 -8.81
CA LEU A 28 0.67 3.97 -8.57
C LEU A 28 1.53 5.24 -8.57
N ILE A 29 2.69 5.21 -7.90
CA ILE A 29 3.64 6.34 -7.88
C ILE A 29 4.07 6.66 -9.32
N SER A 30 4.52 5.65 -10.06
CA SER A 30 4.97 5.84 -11.46
C SER A 30 3.87 6.42 -12.34
N ALA A 31 2.62 5.99 -12.15
CA ALA A 31 1.50 6.50 -12.92
C ALA A 31 1.10 7.94 -12.53
N LEU A 32 1.24 8.30 -11.26
CA LEU A 32 1.03 9.67 -10.75
C LEU A 32 2.10 10.64 -11.23
N GLU A 33 3.36 10.22 -11.26
CA GLU A 33 4.49 10.99 -11.80
C GLU A 33 4.35 11.17 -13.32
N TYR A 34 4.01 10.12 -14.06
CA TYR A 34 3.79 10.23 -15.50
C TYR A 34 2.62 11.16 -15.87
N THR A 35 1.53 11.12 -15.10
CA THR A 35 0.36 11.98 -15.36
C THR A 35 0.62 13.45 -15.02
N THR A 36 1.46 13.74 -14.05
CA THR A 36 1.90 15.11 -13.74
C THR A 36 2.91 15.64 -14.76
N GLU A 37 3.89 14.83 -15.18
CA GLU A 37 4.86 15.21 -16.21
C GLU A 37 4.21 15.43 -17.59
N ALA A 38 3.33 14.54 -18.03
CA ALA A 38 2.63 14.66 -19.31
C ALA A 38 1.72 15.89 -19.38
N ALA A 39 1.09 16.27 -18.25
CA ALA A 39 0.31 17.51 -18.14
C ALA A 39 1.19 18.78 -18.21
N CYS A 40 2.45 18.68 -17.77
CA CYS A 40 3.39 19.81 -17.76
C CYS A 40 4.03 20.04 -19.14
N GLN A 41 4.29 18.98 -19.92
CA GLN A 41 4.96 19.07 -21.23
C GLN A 41 4.04 19.49 -22.39
N TYR A 42 2.74 19.21 -22.32
CA TYR A 42 1.76 19.58 -23.37
C TYR A 42 0.87 20.72 -22.87
N GLY A 43 1.38 21.95 -22.86
CA GLY A 43 0.70 23.17 -22.40
C GLY A 43 -0.53 23.63 -23.23
N GLY A 44 -1.46 22.74 -23.56
CA GLY A 44 -2.67 23.12 -24.30
C GLY A 44 -3.72 22.04 -24.57
N GLY A 45 -3.59 20.82 -24.05
CA GLY A 45 -4.55 19.73 -24.31
C GLY A 45 -5.24 19.25 -23.04
N ILE A 46 -6.55 18.97 -23.12
CA ILE A 46 -7.46 18.58 -22.05
C ILE A 46 -7.05 17.23 -21.42
N LEU A 47 -5.97 17.21 -20.65
CA LEU A 47 -5.67 16.18 -19.65
C LEU A 47 -5.87 16.87 -18.30
N HIS A 48 -6.82 16.38 -17.50
CA HIS A 48 -7.15 16.97 -16.20
C HIS A 48 -5.88 17.21 -15.39
N HIS A 49 -5.52 18.48 -15.21
CA HIS A 49 -4.40 18.89 -14.38
C HIS A 49 -4.74 18.49 -12.94
N PHE A 50 -4.03 17.50 -12.40
CA PHE A 50 -4.07 17.25 -10.96
C PHE A 50 -3.25 18.34 -10.28
N GLU A 51 -3.76 18.91 -9.19
CA GLU A 51 -2.99 19.86 -8.39
C GLU A 51 -1.70 19.16 -7.93
N SER A 52 -0.54 19.70 -8.35
CA SER A 52 0.78 19.09 -8.09
C SER A 52 0.98 18.81 -6.60
N GLU A 53 0.61 19.76 -5.73
CA GLU A 53 0.72 19.61 -4.27
C GLU A 53 -0.11 18.43 -3.75
N TYR A 54 -1.29 18.21 -4.32
CA TYR A 54 -2.15 17.11 -3.94
C TYR A 54 -1.57 15.76 -4.40
N VAL A 55 -0.99 15.70 -5.61
CA VAL A 55 -0.28 14.51 -6.09
C VAL A 55 0.95 14.21 -5.22
N ASP A 56 1.71 15.23 -4.84
CA ASP A 56 2.87 15.11 -3.95
C ASP A 56 2.48 14.52 -2.59
N VAL A 57 1.35 14.96 -2.02
CA VAL A 57 0.81 14.41 -0.76
C VAL A 57 0.41 12.92 -0.92
N VAL A 58 -0.21 12.56 -2.04
CA VAL A 58 -0.58 11.15 -2.32
C VAL A 58 0.66 10.28 -2.52
N VAL A 59 1.64 10.73 -3.31
CA VAL A 59 2.92 10.04 -3.54
C VAL A 59 3.69 9.88 -2.22
N SER A 60 3.79 10.95 -1.42
CA SER A 60 4.42 10.89 -0.10
C SER A 60 3.74 9.87 0.82
N THR A 61 2.41 9.79 0.79
CA THR A 61 1.65 8.83 1.60
C THR A 61 1.83 7.38 1.11
N LEU A 62 1.94 7.15 -0.21
CA LEU A 62 2.28 5.85 -0.79
C LEU A 62 3.71 5.42 -0.41
N LEU A 63 4.67 6.35 -0.42
CA LEU A 63 6.05 6.09 0.03
C LEU A 63 6.11 5.74 1.52
N GLN A 64 5.31 6.39 2.37
CA GLN A 64 5.19 6.05 3.79
C GLN A 64 4.66 4.62 3.98
N LEU A 65 3.63 4.23 3.22
CA LEU A 65 3.10 2.86 3.25
C LEU A 65 4.18 1.85 2.85
N LYS A 66 4.93 2.13 1.77
CA LYS A 66 6.02 1.28 1.30
C LYS A 66 7.15 1.17 2.34
N ALA A 67 7.52 2.25 3.00
CA ALA A 67 8.51 2.23 4.08
C ALA A 67 8.04 1.37 5.26
N HIS A 68 6.76 1.45 5.63
CA HIS A 68 6.16 0.59 6.64
C HIS A 68 6.20 -0.90 6.25
N ILE A 69 5.86 -1.22 5.00
CA ILE A 69 5.92 -2.59 4.47
C ILE A 69 7.35 -3.14 4.50
N ALA A 70 8.33 -2.37 4.04
CA ALA A 70 9.73 -2.78 4.04
C ALA A 70 10.25 -3.03 5.46
N ARG A 71 9.83 -2.20 6.41
CA ARG A 71 10.14 -2.40 7.84
C ARG A 71 9.50 -3.68 8.36
N LEU A 72 8.23 -3.92 8.05
CA LEU A 72 7.51 -5.12 8.47
C LEU A 72 8.16 -6.39 7.92
N ALA A 73 8.47 -6.43 6.62
CA ALA A 73 9.17 -7.55 5.98
C ALA A 73 10.53 -7.81 6.67
N LYS A 74 11.29 -6.75 6.97
CA LYS A 74 12.56 -6.87 7.69
C LYS A 74 12.40 -7.37 9.13
N GLU A 75 11.37 -6.92 9.85
CA GLU A 75 11.11 -7.38 11.22
C GLU A 75 10.65 -8.86 11.24
N LEU A 76 9.90 -9.30 10.23
CA LEU A 76 9.53 -10.69 10.00
C LEU A 76 10.77 -11.56 9.70
N ASP A 77 11.61 -11.16 8.76
CA ASP A 77 12.81 -11.92 8.35
C ASP A 77 13.83 -12.05 9.47
N ASN A 78 13.96 -11.03 10.33
CA ASN A 78 14.86 -11.08 11.48
C ASN A 78 14.29 -11.86 12.68
N GLY A 79 13.06 -12.39 12.59
CA GLY A 79 12.40 -13.10 13.68
C GLY A 79 12.14 -12.20 14.91
N LEU A 80 12.08 -10.88 14.72
CA LEU A 80 11.83 -9.91 15.79
C LEU A 80 10.37 -9.88 16.22
N ILE A 81 9.48 -10.36 15.35
CA ILE A 81 8.05 -10.51 15.64
C ILE A 81 7.85 -11.79 16.45
N GLN A 82 7.77 -11.63 17.77
CA GLN A 82 7.63 -12.74 18.70
C GLN A 82 6.17 -13.08 19.02
N SER A 83 5.22 -12.28 18.55
CA SER A 83 3.79 -12.53 18.76
C SER A 83 2.92 -12.08 17.60
N THR A 84 1.80 -12.77 17.41
CA THR A 84 0.74 -12.40 16.46
C THR A 84 0.16 -11.00 16.77
N LYS A 85 0.23 -10.56 18.04
CA LYS A 85 -0.22 -9.21 18.44
C LYS A 85 0.69 -8.12 17.91
N ASP A 86 2.00 -8.31 17.95
CA ASP A 86 2.96 -7.33 17.41
C ASP A 86 2.81 -7.21 15.90
N LEU A 87 2.60 -8.34 15.23
CA LEU A 87 2.31 -8.38 13.80
C LEU A 87 1.01 -7.65 13.46
N LEU A 88 -0.06 -7.85 14.25
CA LEU A 88 -1.34 -7.18 14.07
C LEU A 88 -1.20 -5.66 14.22
N LEU A 89 -0.49 -5.19 15.26
CA LEU A 89 -0.24 -3.76 15.50
C LEU A 89 0.50 -3.11 14.34
N LEU A 90 1.48 -3.80 13.75
CA LEU A 90 2.23 -3.29 12.59
C LEU A 90 1.34 -3.20 11.34
N VAL A 91 0.45 -4.17 11.14
CA VAL A 91 -0.51 -4.15 10.03
C VAL A 91 -1.65 -3.14 10.27
N GLU A 92 -2.01 -2.85 11.52
CA GLU A 92 -2.88 -1.71 11.86
C GLU A 92 -2.28 -0.39 11.41
N GLY A 93 -0.98 -0.16 11.64
CA GLY A 93 -0.29 1.02 11.11
C GLY A 93 -0.33 1.12 9.58
N MET A 94 -0.29 -0.01 8.85
CA MET A 94 -0.49 -0.02 7.40
C MET A 94 -1.92 0.38 7.00
N GLN A 95 -2.92 -0.07 7.78
CA GLN A 95 -4.31 0.29 7.54
C GLN A 95 -4.56 1.78 7.80
N ASP A 96 -3.99 2.37 8.85
CA ASP A 96 -4.12 3.80 9.12
C ASP A 96 -3.62 4.67 7.94
N ILE A 97 -2.50 4.26 7.33
CA ILE A 97 -1.95 4.94 6.15
C ILE A 97 -2.86 4.73 4.93
N GLN A 98 -3.44 3.54 4.76
CA GLN A 98 -4.39 3.24 3.69
C GLN A 98 -5.72 4.03 3.85
N ASP A 99 -6.21 4.20 5.08
CA ASP A 99 -7.39 5.00 5.38
C ASP A 99 -7.13 6.48 5.07
N LYS A 100 -5.92 6.98 5.39
CA LYS A 100 -5.48 8.33 4.98
C LYS A 100 -5.46 8.48 3.46
N LEU A 101 -4.91 7.50 2.73
CA LEU A 101 -4.96 7.49 1.25
C LEU A 101 -6.40 7.51 0.74
N THR A 102 -7.29 6.74 1.35
CA THR A 102 -8.71 6.70 0.98
C THR A 102 -9.40 8.03 1.22
N MET A 103 -9.08 8.71 2.32
CA MET A 103 -9.61 10.04 2.63
C MET A 103 -9.18 11.05 1.58
N LEU A 104 -7.88 11.10 1.27
CA LEU A 104 -7.34 11.94 0.20
C LEU A 104 -8.13 11.68 -1.10
N LEU A 105 -8.23 10.43 -1.55
CA LEU A 105 -8.95 10.09 -2.79
C LEU A 105 -10.41 10.55 -2.82
N ARG A 106 -11.09 10.57 -1.68
CA ARG A 106 -12.47 11.09 -1.61
C ARG A 106 -12.52 12.59 -1.81
N GLU A 107 -11.51 13.32 -1.34
CA GLU A 107 -11.38 14.77 -1.52
C GLU A 107 -11.07 15.12 -2.98
N ASN A 108 -10.37 14.24 -3.73
CA ASN A 108 -10.10 14.41 -5.15
C ASN A 108 -10.76 13.33 -6.03
N GLY A 109 -12.01 13.59 -6.44
CA GLY A 109 -12.82 12.68 -7.26
C GLY A 109 -12.20 12.29 -8.62
N ASN A 110 -11.35 13.14 -9.20
CA ASN A 110 -10.64 12.83 -10.43
C ASN A 110 -9.54 11.80 -10.19
N LEU A 111 -8.77 11.92 -9.11
CA LEU A 111 -7.69 10.98 -8.79
C LEU A 111 -8.29 9.61 -8.45
N ARG A 112 -9.38 9.61 -7.67
CA ARG A 112 -10.17 8.41 -7.42
C ARG A 112 -10.63 7.72 -8.70
N SER A 113 -11.19 8.45 -9.65
CA SER A 113 -11.74 7.84 -10.88
C SER A 113 -10.67 7.16 -11.74
N ASN A 114 -9.43 7.67 -11.74
CA ASN A 114 -8.35 7.13 -12.56
C ASN A 114 -7.52 6.04 -11.86
N PHE A 115 -7.47 6.06 -10.52
CA PHE A 115 -6.55 5.19 -9.76
C PHE A 115 -7.24 4.31 -8.71
N ALA A 116 -8.57 4.38 -8.54
CA ALA A 116 -9.31 3.63 -7.52
C ALA A 116 -8.99 2.13 -7.50
N PHE A 117 -8.75 1.51 -8.66
CA PHE A 117 -8.44 0.08 -8.73
C PHE A 117 -7.16 -0.26 -7.95
N GLY A 118 -6.07 0.47 -8.17
CA GLY A 118 -4.81 0.19 -7.46
C GLY A 118 -4.93 0.46 -5.96
N PHE A 119 -5.67 1.49 -5.55
CA PHE A 119 -5.92 1.77 -4.13
C PHE A 119 -6.79 0.70 -3.46
N GLU A 120 -7.77 0.15 -4.18
CA GLU A 120 -8.58 -0.96 -3.67
C GLU A 120 -7.80 -2.28 -3.63
N GLU A 121 -6.86 -2.47 -4.54
CA GLU A 121 -5.95 -3.61 -4.49
C GLU A 121 -5.04 -3.57 -3.26
N ILE A 122 -4.52 -2.38 -2.91
CA ILE A 122 -3.80 -2.16 -1.65
C ILE A 122 -4.71 -2.49 -0.45
N ARG A 123 -5.94 -1.94 -0.41
CA ARG A 123 -6.88 -2.17 0.69
C ARG A 123 -7.19 -3.65 0.88
N SER A 124 -7.54 -4.34 -0.20
CA SER A 124 -7.88 -5.75 -0.17
C SER A 124 -6.70 -6.59 0.28
N SER A 125 -5.48 -6.26 -0.15
CA SER A 125 -4.28 -7.01 0.23
C SER A 125 -3.92 -6.80 1.71
N ILE A 126 -4.13 -5.61 2.26
CA ILE A 126 -3.98 -5.35 3.71
C ILE A 126 -5.04 -6.10 4.51
N GLN A 127 -6.29 -6.13 4.05
CA GLN A 127 -7.35 -6.89 4.71
C GLN A 127 -7.05 -8.40 4.70
N GLU A 128 -6.63 -8.93 3.55
CA GLU A 128 -6.22 -10.33 3.42
C GLU A 128 -5.01 -10.65 4.32
N LEU A 129 -4.08 -9.72 4.47
CA LEU A 129 -2.96 -9.84 5.40
C LEU A 129 -3.44 -9.98 6.85
N LYS A 130 -4.37 -9.12 7.29
CA LYS A 130 -4.96 -9.19 8.64
C LYS A 130 -5.67 -10.52 8.88
N GLU A 131 -6.45 -10.99 7.91
CA GLU A 131 -7.17 -12.26 8.02
C GLU A 131 -6.20 -13.45 8.11
N ASN A 132 -5.13 -13.46 7.30
CA ASN A 132 -4.09 -14.49 7.40
C ASN A 132 -3.38 -14.48 8.76
N ILE A 133 -3.18 -13.30 9.36
CA ILE A 133 -2.56 -13.16 10.69
C ILE A 133 -3.47 -13.67 11.80
N VAL A 134 -4.77 -13.43 11.73
CA VAL A 134 -5.72 -13.95 12.74
C VAL A 134 -5.82 -15.49 12.70
N LEU A 135 -5.51 -16.09 11.55
CA LEU A 135 -5.52 -17.54 11.33
C LEU A 135 -4.19 -18.26 11.69
N LEU A 136 -3.15 -17.50 12.09
CA LEU A 136 -1.87 -18.00 12.60
C LEU A 136 -1.97 -18.47 14.05
#